data_AF-A0A2E3AHC9-F1
#
_entry.id   AF-A0A2E3AHC9-F1
#
_cell.length_a   1.000
_cell.length_b   1.000
_cell.length_c   1.000
_cell.angle_alpha   90.00
_cell.angle_beta   90.00
_cell.angle_gamma   90.00
#
_symmetry.space_group_name_H-M   'P 1'
#
loop_
_entity.id
_entity.type
_entity.pdbx_description
1 polymer ?
#
loop_
_entity_poly.entity_id
_entity_poly.type
_entity_poly.pdbx_seq_one_letter_code
_entity_poly.pdbx_strand_id
1 'polypeptide(L)'
;MSEKTTKKYKWWVIRDLLEVAIVLSLLGVLAVIYIPRQIWDEEETIKSQSQFKIEHAYDILSYYNRITGERTINGDWAIKLVNAARDSITADSNFIGNQEIVLDGKITKVDLFENFATVYDTSFGFLKTRKDTIQDTIMTVVLFNEEELINDTSYVRKDMINPYLIDSTFVGIADTSFSSHVEVVSYYDNFTPSEDLLICPLTNDKYLITLTDEDYKVESPIIGNYRERRYLIFSFNSKSHGKIEDGDKSWARF
;
A
#
# COMPACT_ATOMS: atom_id res chain seq x y z
N MET A 1 -3.39 -17.69 73.96
CA MET A 1 -2.80 -18.03 72.65
C MET A 1 -1.39 -17.47 72.62
N SER A 2 -0.37 -18.34 72.57
CA SER A 2 1.03 -18.00 72.92
C SER A 2 1.66 -16.96 71.99
N GLU A 3 2.34 -15.96 72.56
CA GLU A 3 3.10 -14.90 71.87
C GLU A 3 4.10 -15.41 70.82
N LYS A 4 4.55 -16.67 70.93
CA LYS A 4 5.39 -17.33 69.92
C LYS A 4 4.64 -17.64 68.62
N THR A 5 3.35 -17.96 68.69
CA THR A 5 2.52 -18.26 67.50
C THR A 5 2.18 -17.02 66.70
N THR A 6 1.93 -15.88 67.35
CA THR A 6 1.69 -14.59 66.69
C THR A 6 2.93 -14.03 66.01
N LYS A 7 4.12 -14.17 66.63
CA LYS A 7 5.40 -13.83 65.98
C LYS A 7 5.68 -14.68 64.74
N LYS A 8 5.42 -15.99 64.80
CA LYS A 8 5.60 -16.91 63.66
C LYS A 8 4.67 -16.57 62.50
N TYR A 9 3.40 -16.28 62.78
CA TYR A 9 2.43 -15.88 61.75
C TYR A 9 2.80 -14.54 61.10
N LYS A 10 3.24 -13.55 61.89
CA LYS A 10 3.71 -12.24 61.39
C LYS A 10 4.92 -12.36 60.46
N TRP A 11 5.87 -13.26 60.76
CA TRP A 11 7.03 -13.51 59.91
C TRP A 11 6.66 -14.17 58.57
N TRP A 12 5.70 -15.09 58.60
CA TRP A 12 5.19 -15.76 57.40
C TRP A 12 4.46 -14.78 56.47
N VAL A 13 3.59 -13.92 57.02
CA VAL A 13 2.90 -12.86 56.26
C VAL A 13 3.88 -11.86 55.64
N ILE A 14 4.95 -11.48 56.35
CA ILE A 14 5.97 -10.58 55.80
C ILE A 14 6.72 -11.22 54.63
N ARG A 15 7.04 -12.51 54.74
CA ARG A 15 7.71 -13.25 53.66
C ARG A 15 6.81 -13.36 52.43
N ASP A 16 5.54 -13.72 52.61
CA ASP A 16 4.60 -13.85 51.50
C ASP A 16 4.31 -12.48 50.85
N LEU A 17 4.24 -11.40 51.64
CA LEU A 17 4.14 -10.02 51.11
C LEU A 17 5.38 -9.66 50.28
N LEU A 18 6.57 -10.08 50.72
CA LEU A 18 7.82 -9.84 50.01
C LEU A 18 7.91 -10.64 48.71
N GLU A 19 7.46 -11.91 48.70
CA GLU A 19 7.34 -12.71 47.49
C GLU A 19 6.39 -12.05 46.48
N VAL A 20 5.20 -11.61 46.92
CA VAL A 20 4.25 -10.88 46.07
C VAL A 20 4.85 -9.56 45.58
N ALA A 21 5.56 -8.81 46.42
CA ALA A 21 6.20 -7.57 46.03
C ALA A 21 7.30 -7.77 44.98
N ILE A 22 8.08 -8.85 45.08
CA ILE A 22 9.10 -9.20 44.07
C ILE A 22 8.42 -9.54 42.73
N VAL A 23 7.37 -10.35 42.75
CA VAL A 23 6.64 -10.73 41.53
C VAL A 23 6.00 -9.49 40.88
N LEU A 24 5.33 -8.63 41.67
CA LEU A 24 4.75 -7.38 41.18
C LEU A 24 5.81 -6.42 40.65
N SER A 25 6.98 -6.35 41.27
CA SER A 25 8.11 -5.54 40.79
C SER A 25 8.59 -6.03 39.42
N LEU A 26 8.76 -7.35 39.26
CA LEU A 26 9.18 -7.93 37.98
C LEU A 26 8.14 -7.70 36.87
N LEU A 27 6.85 -7.86 37.18
CA LEU A 27 5.77 -7.51 36.25
C LEU A 27 5.75 -6.01 35.93
N GLY A 28 5.99 -5.15 36.91
CA GLY A 28 6.08 -3.70 36.73
C GLY A 28 7.20 -3.29 35.78
N VAL A 29 8.39 -3.91 35.91
CA VAL A 29 9.51 -3.67 34.99
C VAL A 29 9.14 -4.07 33.56
N LEU A 30 8.53 -5.25 33.37
CA LEU A 30 8.07 -5.68 32.04
C LEU A 30 7.03 -4.72 31.46
N ALA A 31 6.07 -4.27 32.27
CA ALA A 31 5.03 -3.34 31.85
C ALA A 31 5.60 -1.98 31.42
N VAL A 32 6.58 -1.43 32.15
CA VAL A 32 7.24 -0.15 31.82
C VAL A 32 8.02 -0.22 30.51
N ILE A 33 8.50 -1.41 30.10
CA ILE A 33 9.20 -1.59 28.82
C ILE A 33 8.18 -1.81 27.68
N TYR A 34 7.19 -2.66 27.90
CA TYR A 34 6.27 -3.08 26.83
C TYR A 34 5.22 -2.02 26.49
N ILE A 35 4.61 -1.39 27.50
CA ILE A 35 3.49 -0.45 27.29
C ILE A 35 3.91 0.77 26.43
N PRO A 36 5.04 1.46 26.71
CA PRO A 36 5.46 2.58 25.85
C PRO A 36 5.76 2.16 24.43
N ARG A 37 6.39 0.98 24.24
CA ARG A 37 6.70 0.47 22.91
C ARG A 37 5.42 0.24 22.09
N GLN A 38 4.41 -0.38 22.71
CA GLN A 38 3.11 -0.56 22.08
C GLN A 38 2.44 0.77 21.70
N ILE A 39 2.50 1.78 22.58
CA ILE A 39 1.94 3.11 22.30
C ILE A 39 2.67 3.78 21.13
N TRP A 40 4.00 3.71 21.07
CA TRP A 40 4.77 4.28 19.96
C TRP A 40 4.49 3.58 18.63
N ASP A 41 4.32 2.26 18.65
CA ASP A 41 3.95 1.50 17.44
C ASP A 41 2.54 1.91 16.95
N GLU A 42 1.60 2.17 17.86
CA GLU A 42 0.28 2.71 17.56
C GLU A 42 0.37 4.13 16.98
N GLU A 43 1.15 5.02 17.59
CA GLU A 43 1.39 6.40 17.11
C GLU A 43 1.96 6.41 15.68
N GLU A 44 2.96 5.57 15.41
CA GLU A 44 3.59 5.45 14.10
C GLU A 44 2.61 4.88 13.05
N THR A 45 1.83 3.88 13.44
CA THR A 45 0.81 3.27 12.56
C THR A 45 -0.26 4.30 12.17
N ILE A 46 -0.83 5.02 13.15
CA ILE A 46 -1.87 6.04 12.91
C ILE A 46 -1.32 7.17 12.04
N LYS A 47 -0.09 7.61 12.30
CA LYS A 47 0.57 8.65 11.51
C LYS A 47 0.78 8.18 10.06
N SER A 48 1.31 6.98 9.86
CA SER A 48 1.53 6.40 8.52
C SER A 48 0.23 6.25 7.75
N GLN A 49 -0.82 5.72 8.40
CA GLN A 49 -2.16 5.63 7.82
C GLN A 49 -2.71 7.00 7.42
N SER A 50 -2.54 8.01 8.27
CA SER A 50 -3.00 9.37 7.95
C SER A 50 -2.22 9.98 6.78
N GLN A 51 -0.91 9.74 6.69
CA GLN A 51 -0.09 10.25 5.59
C GLN A 51 -0.47 9.60 4.26
N PHE A 52 -0.68 8.27 4.28
CA PHE A 52 -1.20 7.52 3.14
C PHE A 52 -2.55 8.06 2.66
N LYS A 53 -3.47 8.33 3.59
CA LYS A 53 -4.78 8.92 3.27
C LYS A 53 -4.67 10.33 2.68
N ILE A 54 -3.83 11.21 3.26
CA ILE A 54 -3.60 12.56 2.73
C ILE A 54 -3.02 12.51 1.32
N GLU A 55 -2.06 11.62 1.08
CA GLU A 55 -1.43 11.42 -0.23
C GLU A 55 -2.46 11.03 -1.29
N HIS A 56 -3.26 10.00 -1.03
CA HIS A 56 -4.26 9.57 -2.00
C HIS A 56 -5.44 10.55 -2.12
N ALA A 57 -5.79 11.27 -1.06
CA ALA A 57 -6.77 12.36 -1.16
C ALA A 57 -6.27 13.47 -2.10
N TYR A 58 -4.98 13.82 -2.02
CA TYR A 58 -4.35 14.77 -2.93
C TYR A 58 -4.33 14.22 -4.37
N ASP A 59 -3.91 12.96 -4.58
CA ASP A 59 -3.90 12.32 -5.91
C ASP A 59 -5.28 12.38 -6.59
N ILE A 60 -6.35 12.13 -5.84
CA ILE A 60 -7.74 12.19 -6.35
C ILE A 60 -8.09 13.61 -6.81
N LEU A 61 -7.73 14.63 -6.05
CA LEU A 61 -7.97 16.03 -6.40
C LEU A 61 -7.17 16.45 -7.63
N SER A 62 -5.92 16.00 -7.74
CA SER A 62 -5.07 16.21 -8.91
C SER A 62 -5.64 15.51 -10.15
N TYR A 63 -6.15 14.28 -10.02
CA TYR A 63 -6.83 13.58 -11.12
C TYR A 63 -8.11 14.28 -11.53
N TYR A 64 -8.92 14.72 -10.57
CA TYR A 64 -10.12 15.50 -10.84
C TYR A 64 -9.80 16.76 -11.65
N ASN A 65 -8.79 17.53 -11.22
CA ASN A 65 -8.33 18.72 -11.94
C ASN A 65 -7.85 18.36 -13.35
N ARG A 66 -7.05 17.29 -13.47
CA ARG A 66 -6.50 16.86 -14.76
C ARG A 66 -7.59 16.44 -15.77
N ILE A 67 -8.65 15.78 -15.33
CA ILE A 67 -9.71 15.31 -16.24
C ILE A 67 -10.80 16.36 -16.46
N THR A 68 -11.07 17.26 -15.52
CA THR A 68 -12.14 18.28 -15.67
C THR A 68 -11.62 19.64 -16.13
N GLY A 69 -10.34 19.94 -15.90
CA GLY A 69 -9.76 21.27 -16.02
C GLY A 69 -10.19 22.24 -14.92
N GLU A 70 -11.01 21.80 -13.96
CA GLU A 70 -11.54 22.62 -12.87
C GLU A 70 -11.01 22.14 -11.52
N ARG A 71 -10.85 23.07 -10.56
CA ARG A 71 -10.46 22.73 -9.19
C ARG A 71 -11.66 22.65 -8.27
N THR A 72 -11.68 21.66 -7.37
CA THR A 72 -12.77 21.47 -6.39
C THR A 72 -12.23 21.29 -4.98
N ILE A 73 -12.94 21.83 -3.99
CA ILE A 73 -12.68 21.57 -2.56
C ILE A 73 -13.49 20.35 -2.09
N ASN A 74 -14.53 19.97 -2.83
CA ASN A 74 -15.37 18.83 -2.47
C ASN A 74 -14.69 17.52 -2.85
N GLY A 75 -13.94 16.95 -1.92
CA GLY A 75 -13.27 15.67 -2.08
C GLY A 75 -14.23 14.51 -2.35
N ASP A 76 -15.41 14.48 -1.72
CA ASP A 76 -16.38 13.40 -1.90
C ASP A 76 -16.85 13.32 -3.37
N TRP A 77 -17.11 14.49 -3.96
CA TRP A 77 -17.45 14.61 -5.38
C TRP A 77 -16.29 14.20 -6.29
N ALA A 78 -15.07 14.60 -5.96
CA ALA A 78 -13.88 14.25 -6.72
C ALA A 78 -13.68 12.72 -6.78
N ILE A 79 -13.83 12.04 -5.63
CA ILE A 79 -13.74 10.57 -5.55
C ILE A 79 -14.76 9.92 -6.48
N LYS A 80 -16.04 10.31 -6.38
CA LYS A 80 -17.11 9.75 -7.20
C LYS A 80 -16.83 9.90 -8.70
N LEU A 81 -16.42 11.09 -9.12
CA LEU A 81 -16.17 11.37 -10.54
C LEU A 81 -14.95 10.60 -11.06
N VAL A 82 -13.83 10.61 -10.34
CA VAL A 82 -12.59 9.93 -10.77
C VAL A 82 -12.80 8.41 -10.82
N ASN A 83 -13.50 7.83 -9.84
CA ASN A 83 -13.85 6.41 -9.87
C ASN A 83 -14.78 6.07 -11.04
N ALA A 84 -15.80 6.89 -11.30
CA ALA A 84 -16.68 6.69 -12.44
C ALA A 84 -15.94 6.80 -13.78
N ALA A 85 -14.99 7.73 -13.90
CA ALA A 85 -14.15 7.85 -15.09
C ALA A 85 -13.33 6.57 -15.34
N ARG A 86 -12.75 6.01 -14.27
CA ARG A 86 -12.01 4.74 -14.34
C ARG A 86 -12.92 3.59 -14.74
N ASP A 87 -14.10 3.50 -14.14
CA ASP A 87 -15.05 2.43 -14.43
C ASP A 87 -15.58 2.52 -15.86
N SER A 88 -15.81 3.73 -16.39
CA SER A 88 -16.21 3.94 -17.79
C SER A 88 -15.14 3.48 -18.77
N ILE A 89 -13.86 3.80 -18.54
CA ILE A 89 -12.76 3.30 -19.39
C ILE A 89 -12.63 1.77 -19.31
N THR A 90 -12.85 1.21 -18.13
CA THR A 90 -12.82 -0.24 -17.93
C THR A 90 -13.97 -0.93 -18.70
N ALA A 91 -15.14 -0.27 -18.77
CA ALA A 91 -16.31 -0.77 -19.49
C ALA A 91 -16.22 -0.58 -21.01
N ASP A 92 -15.66 0.55 -21.47
CA ASP A 92 -15.45 0.87 -22.87
C ASP A 92 -14.04 1.47 -23.07
N SER A 93 -13.17 0.71 -23.72
CA SER A 93 -11.80 1.14 -24.01
C SER A 93 -11.71 2.36 -24.93
N ASN A 94 -12.79 2.71 -25.63
CA ASN A 94 -12.85 3.91 -26.48
C ASN A 94 -13.36 5.15 -25.72
N PHE A 95 -13.62 5.05 -24.40
CA PHE A 95 -14.04 6.16 -23.55
C PHE A 95 -12.88 7.10 -23.20
N ILE A 96 -12.24 7.65 -24.24
CA ILE A 96 -11.04 8.50 -24.19
C ILE A 96 -11.40 9.84 -24.85
N GLY A 97 -10.69 10.90 -24.47
CA GLY A 97 -10.89 12.27 -24.92
C GLY A 97 -12.05 12.95 -24.20
N ASN A 98 -12.66 13.94 -24.86
CA ASN A 98 -13.81 14.67 -24.36
C ASN A 98 -15.04 13.75 -24.27
N GLN A 99 -15.41 13.38 -23.05
CA GLN A 99 -16.56 12.55 -22.71
C GLN A 99 -17.45 13.25 -21.69
N GLU A 100 -18.66 12.72 -21.52
CA GLU A 100 -19.61 13.19 -20.51
C GLU A 100 -19.95 12.06 -19.55
N ILE A 101 -19.79 12.33 -18.25
CA ILE A 101 -20.14 11.39 -17.18
C ILE A 101 -21.37 11.95 -16.45
N VAL A 102 -22.41 11.12 -16.31
CA VAL A 102 -23.63 11.46 -15.58
C VAL A 102 -23.63 10.75 -14.23
N LEU A 103 -23.51 11.52 -13.14
CA LEU A 103 -23.54 11.03 -11.77
C LEU A 103 -24.51 11.83 -10.93
N ASP A 104 -25.36 11.15 -10.15
CA ASP A 104 -26.33 11.78 -9.24
C ASP A 104 -27.18 12.88 -9.92
N GLY A 105 -27.49 12.72 -11.22
CA GLY A 105 -28.25 13.67 -12.03
C GLY A 105 -27.46 14.89 -12.54
N LYS A 106 -26.15 14.97 -12.26
CA LYS A 106 -25.23 16.00 -12.75
C LYS A 106 -24.42 15.47 -13.93
N ILE A 107 -24.41 16.23 -15.03
CA ILE A 107 -23.57 15.95 -16.20
C ILE A 107 -22.25 16.69 -16.02
N THR A 108 -21.14 15.97 -16.11
CA THR A 108 -19.79 16.54 -15.99
C THR A 108 -18.98 16.17 -17.22
N LYS A 109 -18.38 17.17 -17.85
CA LYS A 109 -17.47 16.99 -18.98
C LYS A 109 -16.10 16.60 -18.44
N VAL A 110 -15.53 15.56 -19.02
CA VAL A 110 -14.19 15.07 -18.68
C VAL A 110 -13.38 14.88 -19.95
N ASP A 111 -12.09 15.15 -19.90
CA ASP A 111 -11.12 14.85 -20.94
C ASP A 111 -10.19 13.74 -20.45
N LEU A 112 -10.40 12.52 -20.93
CA LEU A 112 -9.67 11.34 -20.49
C LEU A 112 -8.49 11.05 -21.43
N PHE A 113 -7.31 10.80 -20.87
CA PHE A 113 -6.12 10.45 -21.66
C PHE A 113 -5.96 8.93 -21.80
N GLU A 114 -5.29 8.47 -22.86
CA GLU A 114 -5.20 7.04 -23.24
C GLU A 114 -4.73 6.11 -22.12
N ASN A 115 -3.81 6.57 -21.27
CA ASN A 115 -3.23 5.77 -20.18
C ASN A 115 -3.86 6.04 -18.81
N PHE A 116 -5.07 6.62 -18.76
CA PHE A 116 -5.70 6.99 -17.49
C PHE A 116 -5.92 5.79 -16.57
N ALA A 117 -6.44 4.67 -17.08
CA ALA A 117 -6.68 3.47 -16.27
C ALA A 117 -5.37 2.93 -15.64
N THR A 118 -4.29 2.86 -16.42
CA THR A 118 -2.98 2.44 -15.94
C THR A 118 -2.45 3.38 -14.86
N VAL A 119 -2.53 4.69 -15.10
CA VAL A 119 -2.04 5.71 -14.16
C VAL A 119 -2.84 5.67 -12.85
N TYR A 120 -4.16 5.55 -12.95
CA TYR A 120 -5.05 5.37 -11.81
C TYR A 120 -4.69 4.12 -11.00
N ASP A 121 -4.57 2.96 -11.68
CA ASP A 121 -4.26 1.68 -11.03
C ASP A 121 -2.87 1.69 -10.37
N THR A 122 -1.90 2.41 -10.94
CA THR A 122 -0.57 2.59 -10.31
C THR A 122 -0.59 3.55 -9.11
N SER A 123 -1.45 4.56 -9.11
CA SER A 123 -1.61 5.48 -7.98
C SER A 123 -2.38 4.84 -6.83
N PHE A 124 -3.41 4.08 -7.13
CA PHE A 124 -4.27 3.44 -6.14
C PHE A 124 -4.01 1.94 -6.08
N GLY A 125 -2.73 1.55 -6.07
CA GLY A 125 -2.32 0.16 -6.03
C GLY A 125 -1.02 -0.06 -5.28
N PHE A 126 -0.92 -1.22 -4.64
CA PHE A 126 0.31 -1.64 -3.96
C PHE A 126 1.10 -2.56 -4.87
N LEU A 127 2.35 -2.22 -5.16
CA LEU A 127 3.24 -3.13 -5.87
C LEU A 127 3.49 -4.38 -5.01
N LYS A 128 3.04 -5.53 -5.50
CA LYS A 128 3.22 -6.86 -4.90
C LYS A 128 3.95 -7.78 -5.86
N THR A 129 4.55 -8.83 -5.31
CA THR A 129 5.19 -9.89 -6.08
C THR A 129 4.54 -11.23 -5.76
N ARG A 130 4.35 -12.06 -6.78
CA ARG A 130 3.89 -13.45 -6.66
C ARG A 130 4.91 -14.36 -7.34
N LYS A 131 5.10 -15.55 -6.77
CA LYS A 131 5.90 -16.61 -7.38
C LYS A 131 4.96 -17.56 -8.10
N ASP A 132 5.09 -17.60 -9.43
CA ASP A 132 4.28 -18.47 -10.28
C ASP A 132 5.13 -19.62 -10.80
N THR A 133 4.57 -20.82 -10.79
CA THR A 133 5.19 -21.97 -11.44
C THR A 133 4.65 -22.05 -12.85
N ILE A 134 5.52 -21.82 -13.83
CA ILE A 134 5.17 -21.85 -15.24
C ILE A 134 5.68 -23.16 -15.83
N GLN A 135 4.82 -23.83 -16.60
CA GLN A 135 5.17 -25.03 -17.33
C GLN A 135 5.57 -24.64 -18.75
N ASP A 136 6.84 -24.81 -19.06
CA ASP A 136 7.41 -24.58 -20.38
C ASP A 136 7.43 -25.85 -21.21
N THR A 137 7.35 -25.66 -22.52
CA THR A 137 7.65 -26.68 -23.51
C THR A 137 9.06 -26.45 -24.04
N ILE A 138 9.97 -27.40 -23.79
CA ILE A 138 11.35 -27.41 -24.28
C ILE A 138 11.42 -28.29 -25.51
N MET A 139 11.90 -27.75 -26.62
CA MET A 139 12.14 -28.49 -27.85
C MET A 139 13.63 -28.75 -28.02
N THR A 140 13.97 -29.96 -28.42
CA THR A 140 15.33 -30.33 -28.82
C THR A 140 15.47 -30.09 -30.32
N VAL A 141 16.12 -29.00 -30.68
CA VAL A 141 16.35 -28.58 -32.07
C VAL A 141 17.67 -29.18 -32.57
N VAL A 142 17.65 -29.72 -33.79
CA VAL A 142 18.83 -30.25 -34.48
C VAL A 142 19.32 -29.21 -35.47
N LEU A 143 20.59 -28.83 -35.36
CA LEU A 143 21.29 -27.88 -36.23
C LEU A 143 22.48 -28.57 -36.87
N PHE A 144 22.76 -28.28 -38.13
CA PHE A 144 23.96 -28.74 -38.81
C PHE A 144 25.13 -27.83 -38.45
N ASN A 145 26.15 -28.37 -37.80
CA ASN A 145 27.38 -27.65 -37.52
C ASN A 145 28.28 -27.70 -38.77
N GLU A 146 28.47 -26.56 -39.43
CA GLU A 146 29.28 -26.46 -40.64
C GLU A 146 30.79 -26.64 -40.38
N GLU A 147 31.28 -26.35 -39.17
CA GLU A 147 32.70 -26.49 -38.81
C GLU A 147 33.08 -27.95 -38.58
N GLU A 148 32.24 -28.68 -37.84
CA GLU A 148 32.45 -30.08 -37.50
C GLU A 148 31.83 -31.05 -38.52
N LEU A 149 31.03 -30.54 -39.48
CA LEU A 149 30.28 -31.30 -40.48
C LEU A 149 29.35 -32.38 -39.87
N ILE A 150 28.82 -32.11 -38.68
CA ILE A 150 27.97 -33.04 -37.88
C ILE A 150 26.71 -32.31 -37.41
N ASN A 151 25.61 -33.04 -37.22
CA ASN A 151 24.40 -32.53 -36.57
C ASN A 151 24.59 -32.41 -35.06
N ASP A 152 24.36 -31.22 -34.51
CA ASP A 152 24.34 -30.95 -33.06
C ASP A 152 22.91 -30.66 -32.58
N THR A 153 22.69 -30.78 -31.27
CA THR A 153 21.38 -30.58 -30.64
C THR A 153 21.41 -29.45 -29.61
N SER A 154 20.40 -28.58 -29.65
CA SER A 154 20.21 -27.52 -28.66
C SER A 154 18.81 -27.59 -28.04
N TYR A 155 18.70 -27.17 -26.79
CA TYR A 155 17.44 -27.14 -26.04
C TYR A 155 16.90 -25.71 -26.01
N VAL A 156 15.71 -25.52 -26.56
CA VAL A 156 15.12 -24.19 -26.73
C VAL A 156 13.67 -24.22 -26.24
N ARG A 157 13.22 -23.17 -25.55
CA ARG A 157 11.79 -23.03 -25.23
C ARG A 157 10.99 -22.74 -26.49
N LYS A 158 9.74 -23.22 -26.52
CA LYS A 158 8.82 -23.07 -27.65
C LYS A 158 8.61 -21.61 -28.09
N ASP A 159 8.55 -20.66 -27.16
CA ASP A 159 8.39 -19.23 -27.44
C ASP A 159 9.62 -18.62 -28.14
N MET A 160 10.79 -19.25 -28.00
CA MET A 160 12.07 -18.79 -28.55
C MET A 160 12.52 -19.61 -29.77
N ILE A 161 11.65 -20.42 -30.38
CA ILE A 161 12.06 -21.30 -31.49
C ILE A 161 12.21 -20.59 -32.83
N ASN A 162 11.53 -19.46 -33.04
CA ASN A 162 11.48 -18.78 -34.34
C ASN A 162 12.85 -18.47 -34.97
N PRO A 163 13.88 -17.98 -34.23
CA PRO A 163 15.19 -17.76 -34.80
C PRO A 163 15.82 -19.04 -35.37
N TYR A 164 15.60 -20.19 -34.72
CA TYR A 164 16.12 -21.47 -35.17
C TYR A 164 15.41 -22.00 -36.42
N LEU A 165 14.11 -21.74 -36.59
CA LEU A 165 13.37 -22.19 -37.78
C LEU A 165 13.77 -21.45 -39.06
N ILE A 166 14.30 -20.23 -38.92
CA ILE A 166 14.70 -19.36 -40.03
C ILE A 166 16.17 -19.59 -40.41
N ASP A 167 16.95 -20.21 -39.53
CA ASP A 167 18.36 -20.48 -39.74
C ASP A 167 18.59 -21.52 -40.86
N SER A 168 19.55 -21.27 -41.74
CA SER A 168 19.89 -22.19 -42.84
C SER A 168 20.48 -23.52 -42.37
N THR A 169 21.04 -23.54 -41.16
CA THR A 169 21.60 -24.75 -40.52
C THR A 169 20.53 -25.61 -39.86
N PHE A 170 19.27 -25.17 -39.84
CA PHE A 170 18.17 -25.93 -39.25
C PHE A 170 17.89 -27.23 -39.99
N VAL A 171 17.91 -28.35 -39.23
CA VAL A 171 17.62 -29.68 -39.76
C VAL A 171 16.22 -30.15 -39.34
N GLY A 172 15.84 -29.94 -38.09
CA GLY A 172 14.55 -30.37 -37.58
C GLY A 172 14.43 -30.34 -36.06
N ILE A 173 13.31 -30.85 -35.54
CA ILE A 173 13.04 -30.98 -34.10
C ILE A 173 13.06 -32.48 -33.77
N ALA A 174 13.95 -32.90 -32.86
CA ALA A 174 14.15 -34.30 -32.50
C ALA A 174 13.19 -34.77 -31.40
N ASP A 175 12.92 -33.92 -30.41
CA ASP A 175 12.06 -34.24 -29.27
C ASP A 175 11.39 -32.99 -28.68
N THR A 176 10.37 -33.20 -27.86
CA THR A 176 9.69 -32.17 -27.10
C THR A 176 9.41 -32.66 -25.69
N SER A 177 9.90 -31.92 -24.69
CA SER A 177 9.74 -32.22 -23.27
C SER A 177 9.11 -31.06 -22.51
N PHE A 178 8.58 -31.34 -21.32
CA PHE A 178 8.03 -30.32 -20.43
C PHE A 178 9.00 -30.07 -19.28
N SER A 179 9.23 -28.80 -18.98
CA SER A 179 10.01 -28.36 -17.82
C SER A 179 9.25 -27.28 -17.07
N SER A 180 9.39 -27.22 -15.76
CA SER A 180 8.78 -26.18 -14.93
C SER A 180 9.85 -25.28 -14.34
N HIS A 181 9.60 -23.97 -14.33
CA HIS A 181 10.41 -23.03 -13.59
C HIS A 181 9.53 -22.10 -12.75
N VAL A 182 10.14 -21.43 -11.77
CA VAL A 182 9.46 -20.43 -10.94
C VAL A 182 9.84 -19.05 -11.44
N GLU A 183 8.84 -18.27 -11.83
CA GLU A 183 8.99 -16.86 -12.19
C GLU A 183 8.45 -15.97 -11.06
N VAL A 184 9.14 -14.84 -10.82
CA VAL A 184 8.66 -13.80 -9.91
C VAL A 184 7.95 -12.73 -10.74
N VAL A 185 6.63 -12.67 -10.63
CA VAL A 185 5.80 -11.70 -11.35
C VAL A 185 5.42 -10.57 -10.41
N SER A 186 5.69 -9.34 -10.86
CA SER A 186 5.25 -8.12 -10.17
C SER A 186 3.87 -7.70 -10.68
N TYR A 187 2.96 -7.35 -9.77
CA TYR A 187 1.63 -6.86 -10.08
C TYR A 187 1.21 -5.78 -9.08
N TYR A 188 0.26 -4.93 -9.47
CA TYR A 188 -0.34 -3.97 -8.55
C TYR A 188 -1.61 -4.58 -7.95
N ASP A 189 -1.69 -4.58 -6.62
CA ASP A 189 -2.90 -4.91 -5.88
C ASP A 189 -3.69 -3.62 -5.65
N ASN A 190 -4.66 -3.39 -6.53
CA ASN A 190 -5.38 -2.13 -6.64
C ASN A 190 -6.48 -2.03 -5.58
N PHE A 191 -6.73 -0.82 -5.09
CA PHE A 191 -7.88 -0.50 -4.25
C PHE A 191 -8.69 0.64 -4.88
N THR A 192 -10.00 0.64 -4.66
CA THR A 192 -10.85 1.75 -5.09
C THR A 192 -10.88 2.81 -3.98
N PRO A 193 -10.51 4.06 -4.25
CA PRO A 193 -10.61 5.17 -3.32
C PRO A 193 -12.05 5.33 -2.79
N SER A 194 -12.20 5.43 -1.48
CA SER A 194 -13.48 5.68 -0.80
C SER A 194 -13.43 6.99 -0.02
N GLU A 195 -14.59 7.47 0.43
CA GLU A 195 -14.70 8.65 1.30
C GLU A 195 -13.87 8.53 2.59
N ASP A 196 -13.53 7.30 3.02
CA ASP A 196 -12.68 7.06 4.19
C ASP A 196 -11.27 7.64 4.04
N LEU A 197 -10.79 7.83 2.80
CA LEU A 197 -9.51 8.49 2.53
C LEU A 197 -9.52 9.96 2.94
N LEU A 198 -10.70 10.57 3.03
CA LEU A 198 -10.83 11.97 3.41
C LEU A 198 -10.90 12.15 4.94
N ILE A 199 -10.89 11.06 5.71
CA ILE A 199 -11.11 11.07 7.16
C ILE A 199 -9.82 10.72 7.92
N CYS A 200 -9.45 11.59 8.86
CA CYS A 200 -8.32 11.38 9.75
C CYS A 200 -8.59 10.18 10.68
N PRO A 201 -7.71 9.15 10.71
CA PRO A 201 -7.94 7.96 11.53
C PRO A 201 -7.89 8.23 13.04
N LEU A 202 -7.28 9.34 13.47
CA LEU A 202 -7.17 9.70 14.88
C LEU A 202 -8.35 10.53 15.39
N THR A 203 -8.72 11.59 14.67
CA THR A 203 -9.77 12.52 15.12
C THR A 203 -11.15 12.18 14.58
N ASN A 204 -11.20 11.34 13.54
CA ASN A 204 -12.41 11.03 12.76
C ASN A 204 -13.01 12.27 12.06
N ASP A 205 -12.25 13.35 11.95
CA ASP A 205 -12.63 14.55 11.20
C ASP A 205 -12.09 14.48 9.77
N LYS A 206 -12.74 15.18 8.85
CA LYS A 206 -12.25 15.31 7.47
C LYS A 206 -10.95 16.10 7.41
N TYR A 207 -10.07 15.75 6.48
CA TYR A 207 -8.91 16.57 6.15
C TYR A 207 -9.34 17.92 5.60
N LEU A 208 -8.55 18.95 5.90
CA LEU A 208 -8.83 20.30 5.41
C LEU A 208 -8.25 20.41 3.99
N ILE A 209 -9.15 20.55 3.02
CA ILE A 209 -8.82 20.75 1.61
C ILE A 209 -8.98 22.24 1.30
N THR A 210 -7.93 22.86 0.80
CA THR A 210 -7.93 24.27 0.40
C THR A 210 -7.29 24.42 -0.97
N LEU A 211 -7.77 25.40 -1.75
CA LEU A 211 -7.15 25.77 -3.02
C LEU A 211 -5.99 26.73 -2.76
N THR A 212 -4.85 26.44 -3.35
CA THR A 212 -3.71 27.37 -3.44
C THR A 212 -3.75 28.08 -4.81
N ASP A 213 -2.84 29.04 -5.01
CA ASP A 213 -2.72 29.72 -6.30
C ASP A 213 -2.34 28.72 -7.40
N GLU A 214 -1.47 27.77 -7.09
CA GLU A 214 -0.91 26.82 -8.05
C GLU A 214 -1.66 25.49 -8.13
N ASP A 215 -2.14 24.92 -7.01
CA ASP A 215 -2.80 23.61 -7.01
C ASP A 215 -3.74 23.38 -5.79
N TYR A 216 -3.43 22.40 -4.95
CA TYR A 216 -4.20 22.02 -3.76
C TYR A 216 -3.30 21.96 -2.53
N LYS A 217 -3.94 22.21 -1.40
CA LYS A 217 -3.39 21.92 -0.07
C LYS A 217 -4.33 21.02 0.69
N VAL A 218 -3.81 19.87 1.13
CA VAL A 218 -4.53 18.88 1.96
C VAL A 218 -3.78 18.75 3.28
N GLU A 219 -4.41 19.13 4.40
CA GLU A 219 -3.77 19.13 5.71
C GLU A 219 -4.55 18.36 6.79
N SER A 220 -3.79 17.82 7.74
CA SER A 220 -4.33 17.17 8.94
C SER A 220 -5.23 18.13 9.73
N PRO A 221 -6.40 17.68 10.24
CA PRO A 221 -7.28 18.50 11.07
C PRO A 221 -6.71 18.78 12.47
N ILE A 222 -5.58 18.15 12.84
CA ILE A 222 -4.98 18.27 14.16
C ILE A 222 -4.22 19.60 14.26
N ILE A 223 -4.72 20.50 15.10
CA ILE A 223 -4.08 21.77 15.42
C ILE A 223 -3.14 21.58 16.62
N GLY A 224 -1.83 21.62 16.39
CA GLY A 224 -0.82 21.51 17.45
C GLY A 224 -0.48 20.07 17.85
N ASN A 225 -0.58 19.76 19.15
CA ASN A 225 -0.27 18.44 19.70
C ASN A 225 -1.54 17.79 20.26
N TYR A 226 -1.86 16.61 19.76
CA TYR A 226 -2.88 15.72 20.32
C TYR A 226 -2.26 14.87 21.42
N ARG A 227 -2.88 14.86 22.61
CA ARG A 227 -2.42 14.04 23.74
C ARG A 227 -3.60 13.37 24.43
N GLU A 228 -3.50 12.05 24.57
CA GLU A 228 -4.51 11.22 25.23
C GLU A 228 -3.83 10.35 26.29
N ARG A 229 -4.41 10.24 27.49
CA ARG A 229 -3.86 9.37 28.54
C ARG A 229 -4.13 7.92 28.19
N ARG A 230 -3.08 7.09 28.19
CA ARG A 230 -3.14 5.64 27.97
C ARG A 230 -2.43 4.95 29.13
N TYR A 231 -3.07 4.00 29.80
CA TYR A 231 -2.46 3.24 30.90
C TYR A 231 -1.80 4.08 32.01
N LEU A 232 -2.59 4.47 33.03
CA LEU A 232 -2.14 5.16 34.26
C LEU A 232 -1.27 6.42 34.03
N ILE A 233 0.03 6.23 33.84
CA ILE A 233 1.05 7.28 33.71
C ILE A 233 1.49 7.53 32.26
N PHE A 234 1.17 6.63 31.32
CA PHE A 234 1.56 6.80 29.93
C PHE A 234 0.53 7.64 29.16
N SER A 235 0.94 8.16 28.02
CA SER A 235 0.08 8.96 27.16
C SER A 235 0.47 8.74 25.71
N PHE A 236 -0.54 8.57 24.87
CA PHE A 236 -0.44 8.68 23.43
C PHE A 236 -0.25 10.15 23.08
N ASN A 237 0.74 10.45 22.25
CA ASN A 237 1.01 11.77 21.73
C ASN A 237 1.13 11.71 20.21
N SER A 238 0.34 12.51 19.51
CA SER A 238 0.50 12.73 18.08
C SER A 238 0.63 14.22 17.78
N LYS A 239 1.48 14.56 16.83
CA LYS A 239 1.53 15.91 16.24
C LYS A 239 0.57 15.95 15.05
N SER A 240 0.48 17.11 14.39
CA SER A 240 -0.10 17.13 13.05
C SER A 240 0.52 16.03 12.17
N HIS A 241 -0.32 15.24 11.52
CA HIS A 241 0.13 14.13 10.67
C HIS A 241 0.81 14.61 9.37
N GLY A 242 0.77 15.92 9.14
CA GLY A 242 1.38 16.59 8.00
C GLY A 242 0.36 17.27 7.10
N LYS A 243 0.89 17.85 6.04
CA LYS A 243 0.20 18.43 4.90
C LYS A 243 0.92 18.11 3.59
N ILE A 244 0.16 18.13 2.50
CA ILE A 244 0.66 18.26 1.13
C ILE A 244 0.20 19.61 0.62
N GLU A 245 1.11 20.37 0.03
CA GLU A 245 0.87 21.70 -0.53
C GLU A 245 1.59 21.77 -1.87
N ASP A 246 0.86 21.98 -2.97
CA ASP A 246 1.41 22.07 -4.32
C ASP A 246 2.31 20.87 -4.72
N GLY A 247 1.96 19.69 -4.21
CA GLY A 247 2.70 18.44 -4.43
C GLY A 247 3.80 18.17 -3.41
N ASP A 248 4.18 19.16 -2.60
CA ASP A 248 5.23 19.03 -1.60
C ASP A 248 4.71 18.42 -0.29
N LYS A 249 5.28 17.26 0.07
CA LYS A 249 4.95 16.54 1.30
C LYS A 249 5.75 17.09 2.47
N SER A 250 5.08 17.61 3.49
CA SER A 250 5.73 18.10 4.74
C SER A 250 6.51 17.04 5.53
N TRP A 251 6.31 15.75 5.23
CA TRP A 251 7.01 14.63 5.87
C TRP A 251 8.02 13.93 4.97
N ALA A 252 8.18 14.36 3.71
CA ALA A 252 9.31 13.91 2.90
C ALA A 252 10.59 14.43 3.54
N ARG A 253 11.36 13.54 4.15
CA ARG A 253 12.69 13.88 4.68
C ARG A 253 13.62 14.11 3.48
N PHE A 254 14.30 15.26 3.48
CA PHE A 254 15.53 15.44 2.70
C PHE A 254 16.62 14.48 3.16
#